data_AF-A0A2N3VJH8-F1
#
_entry.id   AF-A0A2N3VJH8-F1
#
_cell.length_a   1.000
_cell.length_b   1.000
_cell.length_c   1.000
_cell.angle_alpha   90.00
_cell.angle_beta   90.00
_cell.angle_gamma   90.00
#
_symmetry.space_group_name_H-M   'P 1'
#
loop_
_entity.id
_entity.type
_entity.pdbx_description
1 polymer ?
#
loop_
_entity_poly.entity_id
_entity_poly.type
_entity_poly.pdbx_seq_one_letter_code
_entity_poly.pdbx_strand_id
1 'polypeptide(L)'
;MQPVECADCGNKVLAEKFSPSHTSIQWLDDAESACPEFARRAALGEHSSWIPTCPALRDSIEDAVRAGELATDQLRHEPVPGRLG
;
A
#
# COMPACT_ATOMS: atom_id res chain seq x y z
N MET A 1 -5.52 8.14 3.89
CA MET A 1 -4.52 7.51 2.99
C MET A 1 -3.71 8.58 2.27
N GLN A 2 -2.40 8.38 2.12
CA GLN A 2 -1.45 9.29 1.47
C GLN A 2 -0.73 8.58 0.32
N PRO A 3 -0.36 9.28 -0.77
CA PRO A 3 0.37 8.67 -1.88
C PRO A 3 1.80 8.28 -1.46
N VAL A 4 2.22 7.08 -1.84
CA VAL A 4 3.59 6.58 -1.67
C VAL A 4 4.07 6.02 -3.01
N GLU A 5 5.30 6.38 -3.38
CA GLU A 5 5.98 5.87 -4.57
C GLU A 5 6.99 4.80 -4.17
N CYS A 6 6.98 3.66 -4.85
CA CYS A 6 7.98 2.61 -4.65
C CYS A 6 9.34 3.09 -5.15
N ALA A 7 10.36 3.09 -4.29
CA ALA A 7 11.70 3.55 -4.64
C ALA A 7 12.40 2.69 -5.72
N ASP A 8 11.99 1.43 -5.89
CA ASP A 8 12.60 0.51 -6.84
C ASP A 8 11.93 0.54 -8.23
N CYS A 9 10.60 0.52 -8.27
CA CYS A 9 9.85 0.41 -9.54
C CYS A 9 9.05 1.67 -9.92
N GLY A 10 9.00 2.70 -9.06
CA GLY A 10 8.28 3.95 -9.32
C GLY A 10 6.75 3.85 -9.27
N ASN A 11 6.20 2.69 -8.91
CA ASN A 11 4.75 2.52 -8.84
C ASN A 11 4.16 3.37 -7.70
N LYS A 12 3.02 4.01 -7.95
CA LYS A 12 2.30 4.86 -6.98
C LYS A 12 1.11 4.13 -6.41
N VAL A 13 1.04 4.08 -5.09
CA VAL A 13 -0.08 3.51 -4.33
C VAL A 13 -0.59 4.53 -3.31
N LEU A 14 -1.78 4.31 -2.77
CA LEU A 14 -2.22 5.02 -1.56
C LEU A 14 -1.96 4.12 -0.36
N ALA A 15 -1.23 4.62 0.62
CA ALA A 15 -0.93 3.91 1.86
C ALA A 15 -1.54 4.63 3.07
N GLU A 16 -1.91 3.85 4.07
CA GLU A 16 -2.31 4.35 5.37
C GLU A 16 -1.74 3.43 6.45
N LYS A 17 -1.01 4.01 7.41
CA LYS A 17 -0.34 3.28 8.48
C LYS A 17 -1.13 3.46 9.77
N PHE A 18 -1.60 2.36 10.36
CA PHE A 18 -2.34 2.37 11.62
C PHE A 18 -1.50 1.92 12.81
N SER A 19 -0.46 1.13 12.55
CA SER A 19 0.51 0.65 13.55
C SER A 19 1.76 0.15 12.82
N PRO A 20 2.88 -0.14 13.53
CA PRO A 20 4.08 -0.71 12.89
C PRO A 20 3.82 -1.96 12.04
N SER A 21 2.83 -2.78 12.41
CA SER A 21 2.48 -4.03 11.72
C SER A 21 1.23 -3.93 10.83
N HIS A 22 0.46 -2.85 10.91
CA HIS A 22 -0.80 -2.70 10.19
C HIS A 22 -0.74 -1.52 9.21
N THR A 23 -0.73 -1.86 7.92
CA THR A 23 -0.76 -0.91 6.81
C THR A 23 -1.90 -1.29 5.87
N SER A 24 -2.74 -0.34 5.48
CA SER A 24 -3.64 -0.49 4.35
C SER A 24 -2.98 0.07 3.10
N ILE A 25 -3.02 -0.69 2.01
CA ILE A 25 -2.46 -0.30 0.72
C ILE A 25 -3.59 -0.42 -0.29
N GLN A 26 -3.82 0.66 -1.04
CA GLN A 26 -4.74 0.69 -2.16
C GLN A 26 -3.93 0.85 -3.44
N TRP A 27 -4.02 -0.17 -4.29
CA TRP A 27 -3.48 -0.17 -5.64
C TRP A 27 -4.34 0.73 -6.53
N LEU A 28 -3.68 1.55 -7.35
CA LEU A 28 -4.33 2.44 -8.32
C LEU A 28 -4.53 1.75 -9.67
N ASP A 29 -3.62 0.84 -10.02
CA ASP A 29 -3.61 0.02 -11.23
C ASP A 29 -3.46 -1.45 -10.86
N ASP A 30 -3.63 -2.34 -11.84
CA ASP A 30 -3.42 -3.78 -11.65
C ASP A 30 -1.97 -4.07 -11.19
N ALA A 31 -1.83 -4.78 -10.07
CA ALA A 31 -0.54 -4.97 -9.40
C ALA A 31 0.46 -5.76 -10.26
N GLU A 32 -0.02 -6.76 -11.02
CA GLU A 32 0.82 -7.59 -11.90
C GLU A 32 1.29 -6.80 -13.13
N SER A 33 0.53 -5.80 -13.57
CA SER A 33 0.95 -4.87 -14.63
C SER A 33 1.87 -3.73 -14.14
N ALA A 34 1.65 -3.25 -12.91
CA ALA A 34 2.29 -2.04 -12.38
C ALA A 34 3.61 -2.31 -11.62
N CYS A 35 3.85 -3.55 -11.18
CA CYS A 35 5.05 -3.91 -10.41
C CYS A 35 5.78 -5.10 -11.03
N PRO A 36 7.06 -4.95 -11.41
CA PRO A 36 7.86 -6.04 -11.98
C PRO A 36 8.00 -7.27 -11.07
N GLU A 37 8.03 -7.07 -9.75
CA GLU A 37 8.10 -8.17 -8.78
C GLU A 37 6.80 -8.99 -8.79
N PHE A 38 5.64 -8.34 -8.88
CA PHE A 38 4.37 -9.05 -9.02
C PHE A 38 4.24 -9.75 -10.36
N ALA A 39 4.66 -9.11 -11.45
CA ALA A 39 4.70 -9.75 -12.78
C ALA A 39 5.57 -11.03 -12.75
N ARG A 40 6.75 -10.96 -12.13
CA ARG A 40 7.66 -12.10 -11.97
C ARG A 40 7.03 -13.22 -11.15
N ARG A 41 6.39 -12.91 -10.02
CA ARG A 41 5.74 -13.90 -9.14
C ARG A 41 4.53 -14.55 -9.79
N ALA A 42 3.71 -13.77 -10.49
CA ALA A 42 2.57 -14.27 -11.25
C ALA A 42 3.03 -15.26 -12.34
N ALA A 43 4.15 -14.98 -13.02
CA ALA A 43 4.76 -15.91 -13.98
C ALA A 43 5.26 -17.23 -13.34
N LEU A 44 5.51 -17.24 -12.02
CA LEU A 44 5.83 -18.43 -11.22
C LEU A 44 4.60 -19.10 -10.60
N GLY A 45 3.39 -18.59 -10.87
CA GLY A 45 2.12 -19.08 -10.36
C GLY A 45 1.68 -18.47 -9.02
N GLU A 46 2.39 -17.48 -8.50
CA GLU A 46 2.04 -16.77 -7.26
C GLU A 46 1.38 -15.43 -7.61
N HIS A 47 0.05 -15.43 -7.72
CA HIS A 47 -0.74 -14.25 -8.07
C HIS A 47 -0.69 -13.16 -7.01
N SER A 48 -0.79 -11.91 -7.46
CA SER A 48 -0.79 -10.71 -6.61
C SER A 48 -1.85 -10.73 -5.51
N SER A 49 -2.98 -11.40 -5.72
CA SER A 49 -4.07 -11.54 -4.74
C SER A 49 -3.65 -12.27 -3.45
N TRP A 50 -2.60 -13.07 -3.48
CA TRP A 50 -2.08 -13.82 -2.33
C TRP A 50 -0.95 -13.11 -1.60
N ILE A 51 -0.45 -12.02 -2.17
CA ILE A 51 0.74 -11.34 -1.68
C ILE A 51 0.33 -9.94 -1.19
N PRO A 52 0.50 -9.63 0.09
CA PRO A 52 0.00 -8.39 0.67
C PRO A 52 0.69 -7.13 0.11
N THR A 53 1.98 -7.22 -0.23
CA THR A 53 2.77 -6.13 -0.80
C THR A 53 4.11 -6.64 -1.35
N CYS A 54 4.75 -5.89 -2.24
CA CYS A 54 6.13 -6.19 -2.63
C CYS A 54 7.11 -5.65 -1.57
N PRO A 55 8.27 -6.30 -1.34
CA PRO A 55 9.21 -5.90 -0.30
C PRO A 55 9.73 -4.46 -0.45
N ALA A 56 10.07 -4.05 -1.67
CA ALA A 56 10.56 -2.70 -1.94
C ALA A 56 9.52 -1.61 -1.62
N LEU A 57 8.24 -1.85 -1.91
CA LEU A 57 7.16 -0.93 -1.55
C LEU A 57 6.98 -0.87 -0.03
N ARG A 58 7.11 -2.01 0.67
CA ARG A 58 7.07 -2.02 2.13
C ARG A 58 8.18 -1.14 2.71
N ASP A 59 9.40 -1.28 2.24
CA ASP A 59 10.53 -0.47 2.70
C ASP A 59 10.29 1.03 2.42
N SER A 60 9.77 1.35 1.22
CA SER A 60 9.39 2.73 0.86
C SER A 60 8.34 3.32 1.81
N ILE A 61 7.36 2.52 2.24
CA ILE A 61 6.34 2.93 3.23
C ILE A 61 6.99 3.18 4.60
N GLU A 62 7.87 2.29 5.07
CA GLU A 62 8.56 2.48 6.36
C GLU A 62 9.48 3.71 6.34
N ASP A 63 10.11 3.99 5.19
CA ASP A 63 10.95 5.16 5.00
C ASP A 63 10.11 6.45 5.01
N ALA A 64 8.94 6.46 4.35
CA ALA A 64 7.99 7.57 4.40
C ALA A 64 7.49 7.82 5.84
N VAL A 65 7.26 6.75 6.63
CA VAL A 65 6.93 6.88 8.06
C VAL A 65 8.09 7.52 8.83
N ARG A 66 9.31 7.06 8.60
CA ARG A 66 10.51 7.58 9.29
C ARG A 66 10.80 9.04 8.92
N ALA A 67 10.53 9.43 7.68
CA ALA A 67 10.63 10.80 7.20
C ALA A 67 9.51 11.72 7.73
N GLY A 68 8.46 11.15 8.35
CA GLY A 68 7.28 11.89 8.81
C GLY A 68 6.31 12.26 7.70
N GLU A 69 6.50 11.72 6.49
CA GLU A 69 5.62 11.93 5.34
C GLU A 69 4.34 11.10 5.45
N LEU A 70 4.43 9.92 6.06
CA LEU A 70 3.30 9.04 6.38
C LEU A 70 3.10 8.96 7.91
N ALA A 71 1.98 9.47 8.40
CA ALA A 71 1.66 9.38 9.83
C ALA A 71 1.20 7.97 10.22
N THR A 72 1.62 7.50 11.41
CA THR A 72 1.25 6.17 11.96
C THR A 72 0.04 6.23 12.89
N ASP A 73 -0.34 7.43 13.35
CA ASP A 73 -1.37 7.64 14.38
C ASP A 73 -2.70 8.15 13.82
N GLN A 74 -2.90 8.14 12.49
CA GLN A 74 -4.15 8.59 11.90
C GLN A 74 -5.27 7.65 12.37
N LEU A 75 -5.95 8.06 13.44
CA LEU A 75 -7.09 7.38 14.01
C LEU A 75 -8.10 7.15 12.88
N ARG A 76 -8.62 5.92 12.78
CA ARG A 76 -9.71 5.58 11.87
C ARG A 76 -10.82 6.61 12.05
N HIS A 77 -11.07 7.43 11.04
CA HIS A 77 -12.22 8.32 11.02
C HIS A 77 -13.42 7.49 10.58
N GLU A 78 -14.43 7.36 11.43
CA GLU A 78 -15.66 6.69 11.05
C GLU A 78 -16.38 7.50 9.95
N PRO A 79 -16.85 6.86 8.87
CA PRO A 79 -17.69 7.55 7.90
C PRO A 79 -18.98 7.98 8.62
N VAL A 80 -19.44 9.20 8.35
CA VAL A 80 -20.68 9.72 8.94
C VAL A 80 -21.82 8.72 8.66
N PRO A 81 -22.51 8.19 9.69
CA PRO A 81 -23.61 7.26 9.48
C PRO A 81 -24.66 7.89 8.55
N GLY A 82 -24.91 7.24 7.42
CA GLY A 82 -25.99 7.63 6.52
C GLY A 82 -27.33 7.49 7.22
N ARG A 83 -28.20 8.50 7.13
CA ARG A 83 -29.58 8.38 7.62
C ARG A 83 -30.35 7.48 6.66
N LEU A 84 -30.64 6.25 7.08
CA LEU A 84 -31.59 5.38 6.38
C LEU A 84 -32.99 5.94 6.66
N GLY A 85 -33.56 6.63 5.66
CA GLY A 85 -34.94 7.10 5.65
C GLY A 85 -35.88 6.10 4.97
#